data_AF-A0A2D0AFF5-F1
#
_entry.id   AF-A0A2D0AFF5-F1
#
_cell.length_a   1.000
_cell.length_b   1.000
_cell.length_c   1.000
_cell.angle_alpha   90.00
_cell.angle_beta   90.00
_cell.angle_gamma   90.00
#
_symmetry.space_group_name_H-M   'P 1'
#
loop_
_entity.id
_entity.type
_entity.pdbx_description
1 polymer ?
#
loop_
_entity_poly.entity_id
_entity_poly.type
_entity_poly.pdbx_seq_one_letter_code
_entity_poly.pdbx_strand_id
1 'polypeptide(L)' 'MNDLRPDPSRCPLCGQSNRCTQADPALEGESCWCFSTPIDREALERIPMELVDRACLCPRCATGLKDAGNN' A
#
# COMPACT_ATOMS: atom_id res chain seq x y z
N MET A 1 7.36 3.78 -23.73
CA MET A 1 5.94 3.91 -23.33
C MET A 1 5.93 3.78 -21.83
N ASN A 2 5.87 4.91 -21.12
CA ASN A 2 5.89 4.91 -19.67
C ASN A 2 4.44 4.72 -19.23
N ASP A 3 4.07 3.49 -18.89
CA ASP A 3 2.78 3.20 -18.27
C ASP A 3 2.73 3.96 -16.95
N LEU A 4 2.09 5.13 -16.99
CA LEU A 4 1.83 6.01 -15.84
C LEU A 4 0.71 5.43 -14.95
N ARG A 5 0.61 4.09 -14.89
CA ARG A 5 -0.38 3.38 -14.08
C ARG A 5 0.25 3.09 -12.72
N PRO A 6 -0.42 3.46 -11.60
CA PRO A 6 0.09 3.17 -10.28
C PRO A 6 0.28 1.66 -10.11
N ASP A 7 1.47 1.27 -9.67
CA ASP A 7 1.82 -0.13 -9.44
C ASP A 7 1.02 -0.66 -8.23
N PRO A 8 0.12 -1.64 -8.43
CA PRO A 8 -0.75 -2.14 -7.36
C PRO A 8 0.03 -2.88 -6.27
N SER A 9 1.28 -3.29 -6.52
CA SER A 9 2.17 -3.95 -5.56
C SER A 9 2.98 -2.96 -4.70
N ARG A 10 2.88 -1.65 -4.97
CA ARG A 10 3.62 -0.60 -4.26
C ARG A 10 2.70 0.26 -3.40
N CYS A 11 3.19 0.62 -2.22
CA CYS A 11 2.48 1.48 -1.28
C CYS A 11 2.33 2.89 -1.86
N PRO A 12 1.11 3.46 -1.92
CA PRO A 12 0.89 4.80 -2.46
C PRO A 12 1.50 5.91 -1.59
N LEU A 13 1.85 5.63 -0.33
CA LEU A 13 2.40 6.63 0.60
C LEU A 13 3.94 6.68 0.63
N CYS A 14 4.62 5.55 0.42
CA CYS A 14 6.09 5.47 0.52
C CYS A 14 6.78 4.82 -0.68
N GLY A 15 6.01 4.32 -1.66
CA GLY A 15 6.53 3.65 -2.84
C GLY A 15 7.23 2.30 -2.59
N GLN A 16 7.30 1.81 -1.36
CA GLN A 16 7.85 0.48 -1.04
C GLN A 16 6.84 -0.62 -1.34
N SER A 17 7.27 -1.87 -1.42
CA SER A 17 6.36 -3.02 -1.59
C SER A 17 5.28 -3.03 -0.50
N ASN A 18 4.02 -3.19 -0.90
CA ASN A 18 2.91 -3.24 0.03
C ASN A 18 2.70 -4.63 0.66
N ARG A 19 3.40 -5.65 0.15
CA ARG A 19 3.30 -7.06 0.58
C ARG A 19 1.86 -7.59 0.51
N CYS A 20 1.05 -7.03 -0.37
CA CYS A 20 -0.34 -7.46 -0.53
C CYS A 20 -0.39 -8.70 -1.42
N THR A 21 -0.84 -9.81 -0.84
CA THR A 21 -0.96 -11.10 -1.54
C THR A 21 -2.03 -11.10 -2.63
N GLN A 22 -2.95 -10.12 -2.60
CA GLN A 22 -3.97 -9.92 -3.64
C GLN A 22 -3.48 -9.10 -4.83
N ALA A 23 -2.44 -8.26 -4.63
CA ALA A 23 -1.89 -7.40 -5.67
C ALA A 23 -0.58 -7.93 -6.26
N ASP A 24 0.08 -8.85 -5.55
CA ASP A 24 1.28 -9.52 -5.99
C ASP A 24 0.95 -10.98 -6.40
N PRO A 25 0.94 -11.30 -7.70
CA PRO A 25 0.66 -12.67 -8.17
C PRO A 25 1.71 -13.68 -7.69
N ALA A 26 2.90 -13.25 -7.27
CA ALA A 26 3.90 -14.15 -6.68
C ALA A 26 3.51 -14.64 -5.29
N LEU A 27 2.55 -13.97 -4.64
CA LEU A 27 2.03 -14.28 -3.31
C LEU A 27 0.57 -14.76 -3.35
N GLU A 28 0.05 -15.06 -4.55
CA GLU A 28 -1.33 -15.52 -4.74
C GLU A 28 -1.61 -16.80 -3.92
N GLY A 29 -2.72 -16.79 -3.18
CA GLY A 29 -3.14 -17.92 -2.33
C GLY A 29 -2.76 -17.80 -0.85
N GLU A 30 -1.92 -16.84 -0.47
CA GLU A 30 -1.64 -16.53 0.94
C GLU A 30 -2.62 -15.51 1.51
N SER A 31 -2.93 -15.64 2.81
CA SER A 31 -3.68 -14.63 3.55
C SER A 31 -2.91 -13.31 3.60
N CYS A 32 -3.52 -12.22 3.13
CA CYS A 32 -2.88 -10.92 3.19
C CYS A 32 -2.71 -10.47 4.64
N TRP A 33 -1.55 -9.92 4.98
CA TRP A 33 -1.27 -9.42 6.33
C TRP A 33 -2.29 -8.36 6.80
N CYS A 34 -2.91 -7.64 5.87
CA CYS A 34 -3.88 -6.59 6.16
C CYS A 34 -5.19 -7.13 6.76
N PHE A 35 -5.49 -8.42 6.59
CA PHE A 35 -6.68 -9.04 7.17
C PHE A 35 -6.55 -9.29 8.67
N SER A 36 -5.31 -9.44 9.17
CA SER A 36 -5.03 -9.71 10.58
C SER A 36 -4.52 -8.50 11.34
N THR A 37 -4.35 -7.36 10.65
CA THR A 37 -3.71 -6.17 11.22
C THR A 37 -4.64 -4.97 11.11
N PRO A 38 -4.94 -4.27 12.22
CA PRO A 38 -5.73 -3.04 12.16
C PRO A 38 -4.97 -1.98 11.35
N ILE A 39 -5.68 -1.31 10.45
CA ILE A 39 -5.15 -0.22 9.62
C ILE A 39 -5.56 1.10 10.24
N ASP A 40 -4.61 1.98 10.49
CA ASP A 40 -4.85 3.33 11.00
C ASP A 40 -5.70 4.15 10.02
N ARG A 41 -6.78 4.74 10.54
CA ARG A 41 -7.68 5.57 9.75
C ARG A 41 -6.97 6.81 9.19
N GLU A 42 -6.07 7.40 9.97
CA GLU A 42 -5.25 8.53 9.52
C GLU A 42 -4.33 8.13 8.35
N ALA A 43 -3.89 6.88 8.26
CA ALA A 43 -3.12 6.41 7.12
C ALA A 43 -3.97 6.34 5.84
N LEU A 44 -5.23 5.93 5.95
CA LEU A 44 -6.18 5.91 4.83
C LEU A 44 -6.51 7.33 4.34
N GLU A 45 -6.71 8.26 5.26
CA GLU A 45 -7.00 9.68 4.94
C GLU A 45 -5.84 10.39 4.23
N ARG A 46 -4.62 9.85 4.33
CA ARG A 46 -3.43 10.36 3.65
C ARG A 46 -3.27 9.84 2.21
N ILE A 47 -4.06 8.86 1.79
CA ILE A 47 -3.97 8.32 0.43
C ILE A 47 -4.47 9.37 -0.56
N PRO A 48 -3.70 9.71 -1.61
CA PRO A 48 -4.18 10.57 -2.69
C PRO A 48 -5.43 9.96 -3.32
N MET A 49 -6.47 10.79 -3.58
CA MET A 49 -7.75 10.33 -4.13
C MET A 49 -7.62 9.54 -5.45
N GLU A 50 -6.58 9.81 -6.24
CA GLU A 50 -6.29 9.10 -7.49
C GLU A 50 -5.77 7.65 -7.27
N LEU A 51 -5.26 7.37 -6.08
CA LEU A 51 -4.68 6.08 -5.67
C LEU A 51 -5.58 5.27 -4.72
N VAL A 52 -6.69 5.87 -4.27
CA VAL A 52 -7.73 5.14 -3.51
C VAL A 52 -8.30 4.03 -4.38
N ASP A 53 -8.47 2.84 -3.80
CA ASP A 53 -8.90 1.62 -4.48
C ASP A 53 -8.00 1.17 -5.66
N ARG A 54 -6.77 1.69 -5.75
CA ARG A 54 -5.78 1.30 -6.78
C ARG A 54 -4.61 0.50 -6.24
N ALA A 55 -4.16 0.78 -5.02
CA ALA A 55 -3.00 0.11 -4.41
C ALA A 55 -3.16 -0.03 -2.90
N CYS A 56 -2.63 -1.12 -2.34
CA CYS A 56 -2.67 -1.34 -0.89
C CYS A 56 -1.55 -0.58 -0.16
N LEU A 57 -1.80 -0.19 1.10
CA LEU A 57 -0.77 0.31 2.01
C LEU A 57 0.25 -0.80 2.34
N CYS A 58 1.47 -0.45 2.75
CA CYS A 58 2.39 -1.40 3.36
C CYS A 58 2.16 -1.47 4.89
N PRO A 59 2.62 -2.54 5.58
CA PRO A 59 2.45 -2.67 7.03
C PRO A 59 2.94 -1.45 7.83
N ARG A 60 4.05 -0.84 7.40
CA ARG A 60 4.60 0.36 8.05
C ARG A 60 3.66 1.57 7.94
N CYS A 61 3.19 1.85 6.73
CA CYS A 61 2.31 2.99 6.50
C CYS A 61 0.92 2.76 7.11
N ALA A 62 0.44 1.51 7.12
CA ALA A 62 -0.82 1.12 7.70
C ALA A 62 -0.85 1.27 9.23
N THR A 63 0.28 1.22 9.92
CA THR A 63 0.37 1.45 11.38
C THR A 63 0.65 2.91 11.74
N GLY A 64 0.35 3.86 10.83
CA GLY A 64 0.52 5.29 11.10
C GLY A 64 1.97 5.77 11.18
N LEU A 65 2.98 4.92 10.91
CA LEU A 65 4.36 5.35 10.80
C LEU A 65 4.49 6.20 9.54
N LYS A 66 4.41 7.52 9.74
CA LYS A 66 4.86 8.50 8.75
C LYS A 66 6.28 8.11 8.33
N ASP A 67 6.45 7.82 7.05
CA ASP A 67 7.79 7.84 6.47
C ASP A 67 8.23 9.30 6.58
N ALA A 68 9.09 9.59 7.56
CA ALA A 68 9.80 10.85 7.64
C ALA A 68 10.93 10.77 6.61
N GLY A 69 10.58 10.87 5.33
CA GLY A 69 11.49 10.72 4.21
C GLY A 69 10.70 10.61 2.90
N ASN A 70 10.94 11.35 1.83
CA ASN A 70 12.15 12.08 1.44
C ASN A 70 11.75 13.22 0.49
N ASN A 71 12.38 14.38 0.66
CA ASN A 71 12.51 15.44 -0.35
C ASN A 71 13.45 15.00 -1.47
#